data_AF-A0A832V0U5-F1
#
_entry.id   AF-A0A832V0U5-F1
#
_cell.length_a   1.000
_cell.length_b   1.000
_cell.length_c   1.000
_cell.angle_alpha   90.00
_cell.angle_beta   90.00
_cell.angle_gamma   90.00
#
_symmetry.space_group_name_H-M   'P 1'
#
loop_
_entity.id
_entity.type
_entity.pdbx_description
1 polymer ?
#
loop_
_entity_poly.entity_id
_entity_poly.type
_entity_poly.pdbx_seq_one_letter_code
_entity_poly.pdbx_strand_id
1 'polypeptide(L)'
;MGVPEGLKNIWAEAANLIDNGNANQAVKLLREEAWNLSDSDSDKAKTCQLAADAFVELGSENDNQQKKNWQSAYKNYNNSLKFEPKNKDVRRSLNQLTGLMDEAGISLGTSLQIFDDGSPTPTGLVVILIAGMVLLVGLKYAGGIINQEETLTATMEISYVPAGGDEGDRTTALITIELFEEKAPDHVDNFIRLS
;
A
#
# COMPACT_ATOMS: atom_id res chain seq x y z
N MET A 1 -13.32 1.53 -35.62
CA MET A 1 -12.18 1.67 -36.54
C MET A 1 -11.53 0.30 -36.70
N GLY A 2 -10.95 0.00 -37.86
CA GLY A 2 -10.21 -1.26 -38.02
C GLY A 2 -8.87 -1.22 -37.28
N VAL A 3 -8.36 -2.39 -36.92
CA VAL A 3 -7.04 -2.53 -36.28
C VAL A 3 -5.95 -1.89 -37.17
N PRO A 4 -5.08 -1.01 -36.64
CA PRO A 4 -3.95 -0.44 -37.38
C PRO A 4 -3.03 -1.52 -37.98
N GLU A 5 -2.52 -1.29 -39.19
CA GLU A 5 -1.65 -2.26 -39.87
C GLU A 5 -0.35 -2.51 -39.10
N GLY A 6 0.25 -1.46 -38.52
CA GLY A 6 1.44 -1.60 -37.67
C GLY A 6 1.21 -2.53 -36.47
N LEU A 7 0.04 -2.43 -35.84
CA LEU A 7 -0.31 -3.28 -34.71
C LEU A 7 -0.50 -4.76 -35.13
N LYS A 8 -1.09 -5.00 -36.31
CA LYS A 8 -1.21 -6.36 -36.86
C LYS A 8 0.15 -6.99 -37.13
N ASN A 9 1.10 -6.21 -37.66
CA ASN A 9 2.45 -6.68 -37.93
C ASN A 9 3.17 -7.05 -36.64
N ILE A 10 3.07 -6.21 -35.60
CA ILE A 10 3.63 -6.49 -34.27
C ILE A 10 3.03 -7.77 -33.68
N TRP A 11 1.72 -7.98 -33.79
CA TRP A 11 1.10 -9.23 -33.32
C TRP A 11 1.58 -10.46 -34.09
N ALA A 12 1.76 -10.35 -35.40
CA ALA A 12 2.27 -11.43 -36.22
C ALA A 12 3.74 -11.75 -35.86
N GLU A 13 4.56 -10.73 -35.65
CA GLU A 13 5.94 -10.88 -35.20
C GLU A 13 6.01 -11.52 -33.80
N ALA A 14 5.19 -11.04 -32.86
CA ALA A 14 5.10 -11.62 -31.53
C ALA A 14 4.69 -13.11 -31.58
N ALA A 15 3.70 -13.47 -32.40
CA ALA A 15 3.30 -14.86 -32.59
C ALA A 15 4.45 -15.73 -33.13
N ASN A 16 5.17 -15.24 -34.14
CA ASN A 16 6.36 -15.93 -34.65
C ASN A 16 7.45 -16.08 -33.57
N LEU A 17 7.66 -15.07 -32.72
CA LEU A 17 8.63 -15.14 -31.62
C LEU A 17 8.24 -16.19 -30.57
N ILE A 18 6.94 -16.35 -30.28
CA ILE A 18 6.43 -17.40 -29.39
C ILE A 18 6.72 -18.78 -30.02
N ASP A 19 6.34 -18.99 -31.28
CA ASP A 19 6.51 -20.28 -31.97
C ASP A 19 7.99 -20.71 -32.11
N ASN A 20 8.92 -19.75 -32.11
CA ASN A 20 10.36 -20.00 -32.23
C ASN A 20 11.09 -20.12 -30.87
N GLY A 21 10.37 -20.20 -29.74
CA GLY A 21 10.98 -20.28 -28.40
C GLY A 21 11.67 -18.99 -27.94
N ASN A 22 11.32 -17.85 -28.56
CA ASN A 22 11.79 -16.51 -28.19
C ASN A 22 10.69 -15.74 -27.46
N ALA A 23 9.90 -16.42 -26.64
CA ALA A 23 8.73 -15.86 -25.97
C ALA A 23 9.07 -14.66 -25.06
N ASN A 24 10.29 -14.57 -24.53
CA ASN A 24 10.77 -13.40 -23.77
C ASN A 24 10.81 -12.12 -24.62
N GLN A 25 11.20 -12.23 -25.89
CA GLN A 25 11.21 -11.10 -26.82
C GLN A 25 9.78 -10.74 -27.21
N ALA A 26 8.92 -11.74 -27.44
CA ALA A 26 7.49 -11.51 -27.71
C ALA A 26 6.81 -10.70 -26.60
N VAL A 27 7.03 -11.05 -25.33
CA VAL A 27 6.47 -10.31 -24.18
C VAL A 27 6.94 -8.85 -24.17
N LYS A 28 8.22 -8.58 -24.47
CA LYS A 28 8.73 -7.21 -24.51
C LYS A 28 8.09 -6.41 -25.64
N LEU A 29 8.08 -6.97 -26.84
CA LEU A 29 7.47 -6.37 -28.02
C LEU A 29 5.99 -6.02 -27.78
N LEU A 30 5.23 -6.95 -27.21
CA LEU A 30 3.82 -6.75 -26.91
C LEU A 30 3.59 -5.67 -25.83
N ARG A 31 4.45 -5.60 -24.83
CA ARG A 31 4.34 -4.61 -23.74
C ARG A 31 4.75 -3.21 -24.17
N GLU A 32 5.83 -3.10 -24.93
CA GLU A 32 6.46 -1.81 -25.23
C GLU A 32 5.88 -1.17 -26.50
N GLU A 33 5.47 -1.98 -27.48
CA GLU A 33 4.98 -1.48 -28.76
C GLU A 33 3.48 -1.74 -28.92
N ALA A 34 3.04 -3.00 -28.85
CA ALA A 34 1.65 -3.34 -29.14
C ALA A 34 0.66 -2.67 -28.18
N TRP A 35 0.99 -2.64 -26.88
CA TRP A 35 0.13 -2.02 -25.87
C TRP A 35 -0.09 -0.53 -26.11
N ASN A 36 0.96 0.20 -26.51
CA ASN A 36 0.89 1.64 -26.75
C ASN A 36 0.10 1.98 -28.02
N LEU A 37 0.02 1.05 -28.97
CA LEU A 37 -0.75 1.18 -30.21
C LEU A 37 -2.17 0.60 -30.08
N SER A 38 -2.51 -0.02 -28.95
CA SER A 38 -3.82 -0.64 -28.73
C SER A 38 -4.82 0.40 -28.23
N ASP A 39 -5.60 0.96 -29.15
CA ASP A 39 -6.61 1.97 -28.82
C ASP A 39 -7.94 1.34 -28.38
N SER A 40 -8.42 0.32 -29.10
CA SER A 40 -9.71 -0.30 -28.81
C SER A 40 -9.61 -1.41 -27.75
N ASP A 41 -10.73 -1.70 -27.10
CA ASP A 41 -10.81 -2.83 -26.16
C ASP A 41 -10.46 -4.16 -26.84
N SER A 42 -10.84 -4.34 -28.12
CA SER A 42 -10.50 -5.54 -28.88
C SER A 42 -8.99 -5.65 -29.13
N ASP A 43 -8.33 -4.52 -29.42
CA ASP A 43 -6.87 -4.47 -29.60
C ASP A 43 -6.16 -4.83 -28.29
N LYS A 44 -6.59 -4.24 -27.17
CA LYS A 44 -6.07 -4.54 -25.84
C LYS A 44 -6.33 -6.00 -25.45
N ALA A 45 -7.51 -6.53 -25.77
CA ALA A 45 -7.86 -7.92 -25.52
C ALA A 45 -6.90 -8.87 -26.24
N LYS A 46 -6.64 -8.61 -27.52
CA LYS A 46 -5.74 -9.44 -28.33
C LYS A 46 -4.28 -9.31 -27.91
N THR A 47 -3.81 -8.11 -27.59
CA THR A 47 -2.46 -7.89 -27.06
C THR A 47 -2.27 -8.63 -25.73
N CYS A 48 -3.25 -8.56 -24.83
CA CYS A 48 -3.22 -9.31 -23.57
C CYS A 48 -3.26 -10.83 -23.79
N GLN A 49 -4.04 -11.32 -24.76
CA GLN A 49 -4.08 -12.74 -25.11
C GLN A 49 -2.70 -13.23 -25.57
N LEU A 50 -2.08 -12.56 -26.56
CA LEU A 50 -0.76 -12.95 -27.05
C LEU A 50 0.32 -12.87 -25.98
N ALA A 51 0.23 -11.88 -25.09
CA ALA A 51 1.16 -11.77 -23.97
C ALA A 51 0.98 -12.93 -22.99
N ALA A 52 -0.25 -13.38 -22.76
CA ALA A 52 -0.54 -14.55 -21.94
C ALA A 52 0.04 -15.81 -22.58
N ASP A 53 -0.19 -16.04 -23.88
CA ASP A 53 0.35 -17.18 -24.62
C ASP A 53 1.89 -17.23 -24.52
N ALA A 54 2.56 -16.08 -24.70
CA ALA A 54 4.01 -15.98 -24.51
C ALA A 54 4.46 -16.32 -23.08
N PHE A 55 3.71 -15.91 -22.05
CA PHE A 55 4.03 -16.26 -20.67
C PHE A 55 3.77 -17.74 -20.35
N VAL A 56 2.82 -18.40 -21.02
CA VAL A 56 2.63 -19.85 -20.89
C VAL A 56 3.88 -20.56 -21.41
N GLU A 57 4.35 -20.20 -22.60
CA GLU A 57 5.53 -20.78 -23.22
C GLU A 57 6.78 -20.58 -22.35
N LEU A 58 6.99 -19.36 -21.84
CA LEU A 58 8.09 -19.07 -20.90
C LEU A 58 8.05 -19.88 -19.61
N GLY A 59 6.86 -20.27 -19.16
CA GLY A 59 6.72 -21.14 -18.01
C GLY A 59 6.97 -22.61 -18.32
N SER A 60 6.73 -23.03 -19.57
CA SER A 60 7.03 -24.37 -20.06
C SER A 60 8.53 -24.59 -20.32
N GLU A 61 9.27 -23.54 -20.68
CA GLU A 61 10.72 -23.61 -20.96
C GLU A 61 11.59 -23.68 -19.70
N ASN A 62 11.15 -23.10 -18.57
CA ASN A 62 12.00 -22.91 -17.40
C ASN A 62 11.26 -23.11 -16.06
N ASP A 63 11.48 -24.27 -15.44
CA ASP A 63 10.88 -24.68 -14.16
C ASP A 63 11.12 -23.66 -13.03
N ASN A 64 12.29 -23.01 -12.98
CA ASN A 64 12.61 -22.06 -11.91
C ASN A 64 11.71 -20.81 -11.93
N GLN A 65 11.20 -20.44 -13.10
CA GLN A 65 10.35 -19.26 -13.29
C GLN A 65 8.91 -19.62 -13.67
N GLN A 66 8.60 -20.92 -13.81
CA GLN A 66 7.30 -21.44 -14.21
C GLN A 66 6.15 -20.81 -13.42
N LYS A 67 6.23 -20.83 -12.08
CA LYS A 67 5.22 -20.21 -11.21
C LYS A 67 4.95 -18.74 -11.54
N LYS A 68 6.00 -17.93 -11.67
CA LYS A 68 5.87 -16.50 -11.93
C LYS A 68 5.30 -16.24 -13.33
N ASN A 69 5.75 -17.01 -14.32
CA ASN A 69 5.34 -16.88 -15.71
C ASN A 69 3.88 -17.28 -15.87
N TRP A 70 3.46 -18.43 -15.34
CA TRP A 70 2.07 -18.88 -15.39
C TRP A 70 1.10 -17.98 -14.61
N GLN A 71 1.51 -17.44 -13.45
CA GLN A 71 0.73 -16.40 -12.77
C GLN A 71 0.58 -15.13 -13.62
N SER A 72 1.61 -14.76 -14.40
CA SER A 72 1.56 -13.62 -15.31
C SER A 72 0.67 -13.91 -16.52
N ALA A 73 0.71 -15.13 -17.06
CA ALA A 73 -0.19 -15.58 -18.12
C ALA A 73 -1.65 -15.52 -17.66
N TYR A 74 -1.95 -16.05 -16.47
CA TYR A 74 -3.29 -16.02 -15.88
C TYR A 74 -3.85 -14.60 -15.75
N LYS A 75 -3.04 -13.65 -15.26
CA LYS A 75 -3.43 -12.24 -15.16
C LYS A 75 -3.72 -11.63 -16.53
N ASN A 76 -2.90 -11.93 -17.54
CA ASN A 76 -3.09 -11.39 -18.88
C ASN A 76 -4.33 -11.97 -19.58
N TYR A 77 -4.62 -13.27 -19.44
CA TYR A 77 -5.88 -13.83 -19.93
C TYR A 77 -7.10 -13.20 -19.25
N ASN A 78 -7.06 -12.99 -17.94
CA ASN A 78 -8.14 -12.28 -17.25
C ASN A 78 -8.29 -10.83 -17.70
N ASN A 79 -7.18 -10.12 -17.96
CA ASN A 79 -7.24 -8.78 -18.53
C ASN A 79 -7.83 -8.80 -19.94
N SER A 80 -7.48 -9.78 -20.77
CA SER A 80 -8.11 -9.99 -22.09
C SER A 80 -9.62 -10.17 -21.96
N LEU A 81 -10.08 -11.00 -21.02
CA LEU A 81 -11.51 -11.23 -20.74
C LEU A 81 -12.23 -10.03 -20.13
N LYS A 82 -11.54 -9.09 -19.47
CA LYS A 82 -12.15 -7.83 -19.04
C LYS A 82 -12.54 -6.97 -20.24
N PHE A 83 -11.72 -6.95 -21.27
CA PHE A 83 -11.98 -6.22 -22.52
C PHE A 83 -12.96 -6.98 -23.43
N GLU A 84 -12.80 -8.30 -23.57
CA GLU A 84 -13.67 -9.17 -24.37
C GLU A 84 -14.22 -10.38 -23.56
N PRO A 85 -15.28 -10.18 -22.74
CA PRO A 85 -15.80 -11.23 -21.86
C PRO A 85 -16.35 -12.48 -22.55
N LYS A 86 -16.73 -12.33 -23.83
CA LYS A 86 -17.35 -13.36 -24.67
C LYS A 86 -16.35 -14.15 -25.50
N ASN A 87 -15.05 -13.86 -25.40
CA ASN A 87 -14.02 -14.56 -26.15
C ASN A 87 -13.85 -16.00 -25.60
N LYS A 88 -14.34 -16.98 -26.37
CA LYS A 88 -14.34 -18.40 -25.98
C LYS A 88 -12.95 -19.02 -26.06
N ASP A 89 -12.12 -18.54 -26.97
CA ASP A 89 -10.78 -19.07 -27.17
C ASP A 89 -9.90 -18.71 -25.98
N VAL A 90 -9.93 -17.45 -25.53
CA VAL A 90 -9.23 -17.01 -24.31
C VAL A 90 -9.71 -17.78 -23.08
N ARG A 91 -11.01 -18.02 -22.94
CA ARG A 91 -11.55 -18.85 -21.83
C ARG A 91 -11.02 -20.28 -21.88
N ARG A 92 -10.91 -20.87 -23.08
CA ARG A 92 -10.35 -22.22 -23.25
C ARG A 92 -8.87 -22.25 -22.87
N SER A 93 -8.06 -21.32 -23.36
CA SER A 93 -6.64 -21.24 -23.03
C SER A 93 -6.41 -20.99 -21.54
N LEU A 94 -7.23 -20.14 -20.92
CA LEU A 94 -7.18 -19.91 -19.47
C LEU A 94 -7.50 -21.19 -18.68
N ASN A 95 -8.50 -21.96 -19.10
CA ASN A 95 -8.84 -23.23 -18.44
C ASN A 95 -7.73 -24.26 -18.60
N GLN A 96 -7.08 -24.31 -19.78
CA GLN A 96 -5.92 -25.18 -20.00
C GLN A 96 -4.76 -24.79 -19.09
N LEU A 97 -4.42 -23.50 -19.03
CA LEU A 97 -3.40 -22.98 -18.11
C LEU A 97 -3.73 -23.31 -16.65
N THR A 98 -4.99 -23.13 -16.24
CA THR A 98 -5.40 -23.43 -14.86
C THR A 98 -5.21 -24.92 -14.55
N GLY A 99 -5.53 -25.82 -15.49
CA GLY A 99 -5.26 -27.24 -15.34
C GLY A 99 -3.76 -27.55 -15.20
N LEU A 100 -2.90 -26.92 -16.01
CA LEU A 100 -1.44 -27.05 -15.90
C LEU A 100 -0.93 -26.52 -14.55
N MET A 101 -1.46 -25.38 -14.09
CA MET A 101 -1.11 -24.80 -12.80
C MET A 101 -1.51 -25.69 -11.64
N ASP A 102 -2.70 -26.29 -11.69
CA ASP A 102 -3.18 -27.24 -10.69
C ASP A 102 -2.31 -28.50 -10.65
N GLU A 103 -1.94 -29.05 -11.81
CA GLU A 103 -1.04 -30.21 -11.94
C GLU A 103 0.35 -29.92 -11.35
N ALA A 104 0.90 -28.72 -11.59
CA ALA A 104 2.18 -28.30 -11.05
C ALA A 104 2.12 -27.82 -9.59
N GLY A 105 0.95 -27.80 -8.95
CA GLY A 105 0.77 -27.27 -7.60
C GLY A 105 1.04 -25.76 -7.47
N ILE A 106 0.91 -25.02 -8.57
CA ILE A 106 1.16 -23.58 -8.63
C ILE A 106 -0.10 -22.83 -8.25
N SER A 107 -0.11 -22.27 -7.04
CA SER A 107 -1.21 -21.40 -6.62
C SER A 107 -1.16 -20.03 -7.31
N LEU A 108 -2.33 -19.45 -7.51
CA LEU A 108 -2.55 -18.03 -7.80
C LEU A 108 -2.17 -17.23 -6.54
N GLY A 109 -0.87 -17.09 -6.30
CA GLY A 109 -0.32 -16.49 -5.09
C GLY A 109 -0.96 -15.14 -4.82
N THR A 110 -1.33 -14.94 -3.55
CA THR A 110 -1.92 -13.73 -2.96
C THR A 110 -1.29 -12.48 -3.57
N SER A 111 -1.96 -11.90 -4.56
CA SER A 111 -1.55 -10.59 -5.04
C SER A 111 -1.72 -9.60 -3.88
N LEU A 112 -0.91 -8.54 -3.81
CA LEU A 112 -1.03 -7.44 -2.83
C LEU A 112 -2.34 -6.63 -3.03
N GLN A 113 -3.43 -7.27 -3.46
CA GLN A 113 -4.76 -6.71 -3.38
C GLN A 113 -5.07 -6.49 -1.91
N ILE A 114 -5.23 -5.23 -1.52
CA ILE A 114 -5.69 -4.84 -0.18
C ILE A 114 -7.21 -5.08 -0.08
N PHE A 115 -7.91 -5.05 -1.21
CA PHE A 115 -9.33 -5.35 -1.33
C PHE A 115 -9.59 -6.29 -2.51
N ASP A 116 -10.48 -7.26 -2.30
CA ASP A 116 -11.05 -8.11 -3.33
C ASP A 116 -12.58 -8.17 -3.13
N ASP A 117 -13.35 -7.82 -4.17
CA ASP A 117 -14.82 -7.69 -4.16
C ASP A 117 -15.42 -6.93 -2.96
N GLY A 118 -14.75 -5.83 -2.55
CA GLY A 118 -15.23 -4.96 -1.47
C GLY A 118 -14.95 -5.48 -0.06
N SER A 119 -14.35 -6.67 0.07
CA SER A 119 -13.85 -7.21 1.34
C SER A 119 -12.33 -7.01 1.45
N PRO A 120 -11.79 -6.61 2.63
CA PRO A 120 -10.35 -6.56 2.81
C PRO A 120 -9.76 -7.97 2.74
N THR A 121 -8.74 -8.16 1.91
CA THR A 121 -8.01 -9.43 1.86
C THR A 121 -7.25 -9.65 3.17
N PRO A 122 -6.72 -10.85 3.46
CA PRO A 122 -5.88 -11.07 4.65
C PRO A 122 -4.70 -10.07 4.74
N THR A 123 -4.09 -9.74 3.60
CA THR A 123 -3.07 -8.69 3.51
C THR A 123 -3.65 -7.30 3.75
N GLY A 124 -4.84 -7.04 3.20
CA GLY A 124 -5.59 -5.80 3.44
C GLY A 124 -5.90 -5.55 4.91
N LEU A 125 -6.25 -6.59 5.66
CA LEU A 125 -6.47 -6.50 7.11
C LEU A 125 -5.19 -6.08 7.85
N VAL A 126 -4.04 -6.63 7.47
CA VAL A 126 -2.74 -6.22 8.04
C VAL A 126 -2.43 -4.76 7.71
N VAL A 127 -2.69 -4.32 6.47
CA VAL A 127 -2.49 -2.92 6.06
C VAL A 127 -3.40 -1.98 6.83
N ILE A 128 -4.68 -2.33 7.02
CA ILE A 128 -5.62 -1.54 7.82
C ILE A 128 -5.14 -1.43 9.27
N LEU A 129 -4.66 -2.53 9.85
CA LEU A 129 -4.14 -2.55 11.22
C LEU A 129 -2.90 -1.65 11.37
N ILE A 130 -1.96 -1.72 10.44
CA ILE A 130 -0.77 -0.85 10.41
C ILE A 130 -1.18 0.62 10.23
N ALA A 131 -2.09 0.91 9.30
CA ALA A 131 -2.61 2.27 9.09
C ALA A 131 -3.28 2.81 10.36
N GLY A 132 -4.05 1.97 11.07
CA GLY A 132 -4.62 2.30 12.37
C GLY A 132 -3.55 2.63 13.42
N MET A 133 -2.49 1.82 13.53
CA MET A 133 -1.37 2.11 14.45
C MET A 133 -0.66 3.43 14.09
N VAL A 134 -0.40 3.68 12.81
CA VAL A 134 0.23 4.93 12.34
C VAL A 134 -0.68 6.13 12.62
N LEU A 135 -1.99 5.99 12.43
CA LEU A 135 -2.97 7.02 12.76
C LEU A 135 -2.98 7.31 14.27
N LEU A 136 -2.95 6.28 15.12
CA LEU A 136 -2.87 6.44 16.57
C LEU A 136 -1.56 7.12 17.00
N VAL A 137 -0.43 6.75 16.40
CA VAL A 137 0.86 7.42 16.62
C VAL A 137 0.77 8.88 16.18
N GLY A 138 0.19 9.15 15.00
CA GLY A 138 -0.05 10.50 14.51
C GLY A 138 -0.92 11.33 15.45
N LEU A 139 -2.01 10.77 15.97
CA LEU A 139 -2.87 11.40 16.97
C LEU A 139 -2.15 11.61 18.31
N LYS A 140 -1.27 10.70 18.74
CA LYS A 140 -0.45 10.90 19.95
C LYS A 140 0.46 12.11 19.81
N TYR A 141 1.14 12.26 18.66
CA TYR A 141 2.06 13.38 18.44
C TYR A 141 1.32 14.70 18.09
N ALA A 142 0.23 14.64 17.34
CA ALA A 142 -0.63 15.80 17.09
C ALA A 142 -1.38 16.25 18.36
N GLY A 143 -1.74 15.30 19.21
CA GLY A 143 -2.33 15.50 20.54
C GLY A 143 -1.32 15.84 21.63
N GLY A 144 -0.03 16.04 21.30
CA GLY A 144 0.95 16.67 22.19
C GLY A 144 0.59 18.11 22.59
N ILE A 145 -0.47 18.69 22.01
CA ILE A 145 -1.11 19.93 22.46
C ILE A 145 -2.12 19.68 23.61
N ILE A 146 -2.66 18.46 23.75
CA ILE A 146 -3.71 18.13 24.74
C ILE A 146 -3.10 17.59 26.04
N ASN A 147 -1.95 16.92 25.98
CA ASN A 147 -1.18 16.61 27.18
C ASN A 147 -0.24 17.79 27.50
N GLN A 148 -0.84 18.91 27.91
CA GLN A 148 -0.10 19.83 28.76
C GLN A 148 0.17 19.05 30.05
N GLU A 149 1.43 18.68 30.29
CA GLU A 149 1.84 18.29 31.63
C GLU A 149 1.30 19.37 32.57
N GLU A 150 0.37 19.01 33.45
CA GLU A 150 -0.08 19.91 34.51
C GLU A 150 1.12 20.13 35.42
N THR A 151 2.00 21.04 35.05
CA THR A 151 3.02 21.54 35.95
C THR A 151 2.26 22.30 37.03
N LEU A 152 2.08 21.64 38.19
CA LEU A 152 1.54 22.28 39.37
C LEU A 152 2.46 23.45 39.72
N THR A 153 2.02 24.65 39.36
CA THR A 153 2.74 25.90 39.60
C THR A 153 1.91 26.70 40.60
N ALA A 154 2.52 27.00 41.75
CA ALA A 154 1.93 27.86 42.76
C ALA A 154 2.53 29.26 42.60
N THR A 155 1.69 30.26 42.36
CA THR A 155 2.12 31.65 42.25
C THR A 155 1.80 32.38 43.53
N MET A 156 2.81 33.00 44.15
CA MET A 156 2.66 33.82 45.35
C MET A 156 3.02 35.27 45.02
N GLU A 157 2.08 36.19 45.26
CA GLU A 157 2.29 37.62 45.14
C GLU A 157 2.69 38.18 46.51
N ILE A 158 3.83 38.88 46.57
CA ILE A 158 4.29 39.56 47.78
C ILE A 158 4.47 41.05 47.51
N SER A 159 4.12 41.89 48.48
CA SER A 159 4.34 43.33 48.44
C SER A 159 5.21 43.74 49.61
N TYR A 160 6.34 44.40 49.34
CA TYR A 160 7.30 44.80 50.36
C TYR A 160 7.91 46.16 50.03
N VAL A 161 8.43 46.84 51.06
CA VAL A 161 9.21 48.07 50.89
C VAL A 161 10.69 47.67 50.96
N PRO A 162 11.50 47.94 49.92
CA PRO A 162 12.91 47.57 49.90
C PRO A 162 13.69 48.32 50.99
N ALA A 163 14.73 47.69 51.53
CA ALA A 163 15.51 48.25 52.63
C ALA A 163 16.13 49.61 52.24
N GLY A 164 15.74 50.66 52.96
CA GLY A 164 16.17 52.04 52.69
C GLY A 164 15.18 52.88 51.86
N GLY A 165 14.03 52.32 51.47
CA GLY A 165 12.92 53.05 50.84
C GLY A 165 11.80 53.42 51.82
N ASP A 166 10.93 54.33 51.39
CA ASP A 166 9.73 54.73 52.12
C ASP A 166 8.49 53.99 51.59
N GLU A 167 7.32 54.19 52.23
CA GLU A 167 6.06 53.55 51.84
C GLU A 167 5.66 53.79 50.37
N GLY A 168 6.17 54.88 49.75
CA GLY A 168 6.01 55.18 48.33
C GLY A 168 6.83 54.29 47.38
N ASP A 169 7.85 53.58 47.87
CA ASP A 169 8.73 52.68 47.10
C ASP A 169 8.26 51.21 47.18
N ARG A 170 7.05 50.98 47.70
CA ARG A 170 6.44 49.66 47.83
C ARG A 170 6.41 48.94 46.49
N THR A 171 7.04 47.77 46.45
CA THR A 171 7.17 46.95 45.25
C THR A 171 6.40 45.66 45.44
N THR A 172 5.66 45.27 44.40
CA THR A 172 4.99 43.98 44.31
C THR A 172 5.80 43.04 43.42
N ALA A 173 6.06 41.84 43.91
CA ALA A 173 6.76 40.79 43.18
C ALA A 173 5.91 39.53 43.11
N LEU A 174 5.91 38.89 41.94
CA LEU A 174 5.28 37.60 41.70
C LEU A 174 6.37 36.54 41.73
N ILE A 175 6.25 35.59 42.66
CA ILE A 175 7.13 34.44 42.78
C ILE A 175 6.38 33.23 42.24
N THR A 176 6.92 32.63 41.18
CA THR A 176 6.41 31.37 40.63
C THR A 176 7.20 30.21 41.23
N ILE A 177 6.49 29.29 41.89
CA ILE A 177 7.07 28.08 42.49
C ILE A 177 6.63 26.89 41.64
N GLU A 178 7.60 26.19 41.07
CA GLU A 178 7.39 24.91 40.39
C GLU A 178 7.33 23.78 41.43
N LEU A 179 6.27 22.98 41.42
CA LEU A 179 6.10 21.85 42.34
C LEU A 179 6.46 20.55 41.62
N PHE A 180 7.35 19.76 42.23
CA PHE A 180 7.78 18.45 41.72
C PHE A 180 7.21 17.34 42.60
N GLU A 181 6.06 16.78 42.19
CA GLU A 181 5.38 15.72 42.93
C GLU A 181 6.28 14.50 43.17
N GLU A 182 7.09 14.10 42.18
CA GLU A 182 8.01 12.96 42.28
C GLU A 182 9.13 13.13 43.32
N LYS A 183 9.36 14.36 43.78
CA LYS A 183 10.36 14.70 44.82
C LYS A 183 9.72 15.08 46.14
N ALA A 184 8.39 14.99 46.25
CA ALA A 184 7.68 15.28 47.47
C ALA A 184 8.00 14.20 48.52
N PRO A 185 8.28 14.58 49.78
CA PRO A 185 8.47 13.60 50.85
C PRO A 185 7.20 12.74 51.07
N ASP A 186 7.36 11.43 51.26
CA ASP A 186 6.27 10.42 51.34
C ASP A 186 5.13 10.74 52.33
N HIS A 187 5.35 11.65 53.28
CA HIS A 187 4.36 12.05 54.28
C HIS A 187 3.32 13.07 53.77
N VAL A 188 3.50 13.63 52.56
CA VAL A 188 2.56 14.59 51.94
C VAL A 188 1.29 13.88 51.42
N ASP A 189 1.37 12.58 51.11
CA ASP A 189 0.25 11.76 50.62
C ASP A 189 -0.97 11.71 51.57
N ASN A 190 -0.76 11.96 52.87
CA ASN A 190 -1.82 11.87 53.87
C ASN A 190 -2.77 13.08 53.89
N PHE A 191 -2.37 14.24 53.34
CA PHE A 191 -3.22 15.44 53.38
C PHE A 191 -4.28 15.46 52.28
N ILE A 192 -4.03 14.78 51.15
CA ILE A 192 -4.98 14.71 50.01
C ILE A 192 -6.08 13.68 50.27
N ARG A 193 -5.82 12.62 51.05
CA ARG A 193 -6.81 11.56 51.32
C ARG A 193 -7.85 11.90 52.40
N LEU A 194 -7.75 13.08 53.04
CA LEU A 194 -8.62 13.51 54.14
C LEU A 194 -9.45 14.76 53.82
N SER A 195 -9.44 15.26 52.57
CA SER A 195 -10.36 16.30 52.08
C SER A 195 -11.47 15.74 51.22
#